data_AF-A0A950Z1Y3-F1
#
_entry.id   AF-A0A950Z1Y3-F1
#
_cell.length_a   1.000
_cell.length_b   1.000
_cell.length_c   1.000
_cell.angle_alpha   90.00
_cell.angle_beta   90.00
_cell.angle_gamma   90.00
#
_symmetry.space_group_name_H-M   'P 1'
#
loop_
_entity.id
_entity.type
_entity.pdbx_description
1 polymer ?
#
loop_
_entity_poly.entity_id
_entity_poly.type
_entity_poly.pdbx_seq_one_letter_code
_entity_poly.pdbx_strand_id
1 'polypeptide(L)'
;MHFGYSYVRGKVPTITKQLTVAIGLIALPVALRLEKVHASPEPIPNKQPPPASADPKHALQNVPATAPDPRTIRLQKFFAKLHCPVQYLAEDFVRAADDNQLDWRLLPSISVIESGGGKAYRNNNIFGWANGLEPFPSIRAAIHHVAFKLGKSPLYQNRD
;
A
#
# COMPACT_ATOMS: atom_id res chain seq x y z
N MET A 1 -42.70 4.34 15.47
CA MET A 1 -41.56 4.12 16.39
C MET A 1 -40.46 5.07 15.97
N HIS A 2 -40.22 6.12 16.75
CA HIS A 2 -39.27 7.20 16.41
C HIS A 2 -38.05 7.05 17.32
N PHE A 3 -36.91 6.63 16.77
CA PHE A 3 -35.65 6.59 17.52
C PHE A 3 -34.98 7.98 17.42
N GLY A 4 -35.01 8.72 18.52
CA GLY A 4 -34.24 9.97 18.67
C GLY A 4 -32.80 9.66 19.07
N TYR A 5 -31.84 10.16 18.32
CA TYR A 5 -30.43 10.15 18.71
C TYR A 5 -30.10 11.45 19.43
N SER A 6 -29.97 11.40 20.75
CA SER A 6 -29.48 12.51 21.56
C SER A 6 -27.95 12.51 21.55
N TYR A 7 -27.36 13.53 20.93
CA TYR A 7 -25.91 13.73 20.88
C TYR A 7 -25.43 14.36 22.21
N VAL A 8 -24.78 13.57 23.08
CA VAL A 8 -24.16 14.08 24.31
C VAL A 8 -22.80 14.70 23.94
N ARG A 9 -22.74 16.03 23.96
CA ARG A 9 -21.52 16.82 23.70
C ARG A 9 -20.71 16.94 24.99
N GLY A 10 -19.79 16.00 25.23
CA GLY A 10 -18.81 16.09 26.31
C GLY A 10 -17.75 17.16 26.03
N LYS A 11 -17.47 18.03 27.00
CA LYS A 11 -16.36 19.01 26.94
C LYS A 11 -15.04 18.27 27.17
N VAL A 12 -14.12 18.36 26.21
CA VAL A 12 -12.75 17.82 26.35
C VAL A 12 -11.88 18.88 27.04
N PRO A 13 -11.24 18.60 28.18
CA PRO A 13 -10.29 19.53 28.78
C PRO A 13 -8.97 19.52 27.98
N THR A 14 -8.50 20.70 27.62
CA THR A 14 -7.23 20.95 26.94
C THR A 14 -6.08 20.73 27.91
N ILE A 15 -5.37 19.60 27.79
CA ILE A 15 -4.14 19.34 28.56
C ILE A 15 -2.95 19.88 27.77
N THR A 16 -2.43 21.03 28.22
CA THR A 16 -1.20 21.66 27.75
C THR A 16 -0.01 20.79 28.12
N LYS A 17 0.64 20.16 27.12
CA LYS A 17 1.85 19.36 27.31
C LYS A 17 3.09 20.21 27.00
N GLN A 18 3.69 20.78 28.03
CA GLN A 18 5.08 21.24 27.98
C GLN A 18 5.97 19.99 28.11
N LEU A 19 6.63 19.57 27.02
CA LEU A 19 7.69 18.56 27.07
C LEU A 19 9.01 19.23 26.73
N THR A 20 9.83 19.37 27.76
CA THR A 20 11.23 19.78 27.73
C THR A 20 12.05 18.84 26.85
N VAL A 21 12.75 19.39 25.85
CA VAL A 21 13.74 18.69 25.03
C VAL A 21 15.05 18.61 25.82
N ALA A 22 15.49 17.42 26.19
CA ALA A 22 16.84 17.18 26.68
C ALA A 22 17.73 16.74 25.51
N ILE A 23 18.68 17.61 25.14
CA ILE A 23 19.71 17.36 24.14
C ILE A 23 20.78 16.46 24.78
N GLY A 24 20.76 15.17 24.43
CA GLY A 24 21.84 14.24 24.75
C GLY A 24 22.78 14.09 23.55
N LEU A 25 23.88 14.84 23.55
CA LEU A 25 25.03 14.65 22.66
C LEU A 25 25.77 13.36 23.06
N ILE A 26 25.54 12.27 22.32
CA ILE A 26 26.41 11.09 22.36
C ILE A 26 27.27 11.13 21.10
N ALA A 27 28.49 11.64 21.26
CA ALA A 27 29.56 11.53 20.27
C ALA A 27 30.09 10.09 20.27
N LEU A 28 29.70 9.30 19.27
CA LEU A 28 30.34 8.02 18.96
C LEU A 28 31.37 8.24 17.86
N PRO A 29 32.64 7.81 18.03
CA PRO A 29 33.64 7.87 16.99
C PRO A 29 33.30 6.86 15.89
N VAL A 30 32.95 7.39 14.72
CA VAL A 30 32.87 6.66 13.45
C VAL A 30 34.29 6.24 13.07
N ALA A 31 34.64 4.99 13.33
CA ALA A 31 35.82 4.36 12.73
C ALA A 31 35.41 3.77 11.36
N LEU A 32 35.57 4.56 10.30
CA LEU A 32 35.54 4.05 8.92
C LEU A 32 36.75 3.13 8.72
N ARG A 33 36.53 1.81 8.75
CA ARG A 33 37.45 0.85 8.15
C ARG A 33 37.16 0.78 6.65
N LEU A 34 37.90 1.56 5.88
CA LEU A 34 38.05 1.39 4.43
C LEU A 34 38.89 0.14 4.18
N GLU A 35 38.24 -1.02 4.04
CA GLU A 35 38.88 -2.13 3.33
C GLU A 35 38.90 -1.80 1.84
N LYS A 36 40.12 -1.60 1.36
CA LYS A 36 40.46 -1.42 -0.04
C LYS A 36 40.24 -2.77 -0.74
N VAL A 37 39.07 -2.96 -1.36
CA VAL A 37 38.84 -4.06 -2.29
C VAL A 37 39.63 -3.77 -3.57
N HIS A 38 40.88 -4.21 -3.60
CA HIS A 38 41.56 -4.48 -4.87
C HIS A 38 41.04 -5.83 -5.38
N ALA A 39 40.01 -5.79 -6.22
CA ALA A 39 39.68 -6.88 -7.12
C ALA A 39 40.01 -6.41 -8.54
N SER A 40 41.24 -6.73 -8.94
CA SER A 40 41.68 -6.75 -10.34
C SER A 40 40.76 -7.73 -11.11
N PRO A 41 40.38 -7.43 -12.36
CA PRO A 41 39.53 -8.32 -13.13
C PRO A 41 40.31 -9.61 -13.48
N GLU A 42 39.95 -10.72 -12.85
CA GLU A 42 40.32 -12.06 -13.31
C GLU A 42 39.65 -12.31 -14.69
N PRO A 43 40.39 -12.79 -15.70
CA PRO A 43 39.83 -13.09 -17.01
C PRO A 43 38.97 -14.34 -16.94
N ILE A 44 37.71 -14.23 -17.37
CA ILE A 44 36.77 -15.35 -17.48
C ILE A 44 37.37 -16.40 -18.43
N PRO A 45 37.52 -17.68 -18.01
CA PRO A 45 37.87 -18.76 -18.92
C PRO A 45 36.77 -18.94 -19.96
N ASN A 46 37.12 -18.72 -21.23
CA ASN A 46 36.27 -18.90 -22.39
C ASN A 46 35.80 -20.36 -22.51
N LYS A 47 34.62 -20.68 -21.98
CA LYS A 47 33.87 -21.88 -22.38
C LYS A 47 33.07 -21.52 -23.63
N GLN A 48 33.61 -21.91 -24.79
CA GLN A 48 32.89 -21.93 -26.05
C GLN A 48 31.58 -22.73 -25.90
N PRO A 49 30.41 -22.14 -26.18
CA PRO A 49 29.17 -22.90 -26.31
C PRO A 49 29.21 -23.80 -27.56
N PRO A 50 28.61 -25.01 -27.51
CA PRO A 50 28.51 -25.93 -28.65
C PRO A 50 27.73 -25.33 -29.84
N PRO A 51 27.92 -25.88 -31.06
CA PRO A 51 27.57 -25.21 -32.32
C PRO A 51 26.06 -25.04 -32.52
N ALA A 52 25.74 -23.92 -33.14
CA ALA A 52 24.42 -23.48 -33.55
C ALA A 52 23.59 -24.58 -34.25
N SER A 53 22.41 -24.84 -33.69
CA SER A 53 21.25 -25.39 -34.41
C SER A 53 19.98 -25.16 -33.58
N ALA A 54 19.62 -23.88 -33.42
CA ALA A 54 18.24 -23.42 -33.25
C ALA A 54 18.24 -21.88 -33.31
N ASP A 55 17.57 -21.31 -34.30
CA ASP A 55 17.40 -19.86 -34.47
C ASP A 55 16.78 -19.20 -33.21
N PRO A 56 17.44 -18.24 -32.55
CA PRO A 56 16.93 -17.63 -31.32
C PRO A 56 15.97 -16.45 -31.57
N LYS A 57 15.30 -16.39 -32.73
CA LYS A 57 14.44 -15.25 -33.11
C LYS A 57 12.94 -15.46 -32.91
N HIS A 58 12.48 -16.59 -32.35
CA HIS A 58 11.05 -16.89 -32.22
C HIS A 58 10.55 -17.26 -30.82
N ALA A 59 11.34 -17.15 -29.76
CA ALA A 59 10.91 -17.51 -28.39
C ALA A 59 10.22 -16.36 -27.60
N LEU A 60 9.78 -15.30 -28.26
CA LEU A 60 9.01 -14.20 -27.68
C LEU A 60 7.66 -14.06 -28.39
N GLN A 61 6.96 -15.17 -28.58
CA GLN A 61 5.64 -15.19 -29.18
C GLN A 61 4.66 -15.91 -28.24
N ASN A 62 3.69 -15.13 -27.76
CA ASN A 62 2.39 -15.54 -27.26
C ASN A 62 2.26 -15.85 -25.76
N VAL A 63 2.56 -14.87 -24.89
CA VAL A 63 1.74 -14.74 -23.67
C VAL A 63 0.47 -14.00 -24.10
N PRO A 64 -0.71 -14.64 -24.15
CA PRO A 64 -1.94 -13.90 -24.41
C PRO A 64 -2.05 -12.82 -23.33
N ALA A 65 -2.20 -11.56 -23.74
CA ALA A 65 -2.50 -10.48 -22.81
C ALA A 65 -3.82 -10.84 -22.14
N THR A 66 -3.74 -11.35 -20.90
CA THR A 66 -4.92 -11.75 -20.14
C THR A 66 -5.87 -10.57 -20.09
N ALA A 67 -7.14 -10.80 -20.42
CA ALA A 67 -8.14 -9.75 -20.37
C ALA A 67 -8.14 -9.08 -18.98
N PRO A 68 -8.27 -7.74 -18.90
CA PRO A 68 -8.21 -7.04 -17.64
C PRO A 68 -9.37 -7.46 -16.73
N ASP A 69 -9.09 -7.58 -15.42
CA ASP A 69 -10.09 -7.96 -14.43
C ASP A 69 -11.30 -7.00 -14.48
N PRO A 70 -12.52 -7.49 -14.72
CA PRO A 70 -13.69 -6.63 -14.86
C PRO A 70 -14.03 -5.88 -13.56
N ARG A 71 -13.58 -6.34 -12.38
CA ARG A 71 -13.69 -5.63 -11.10
C ARG A 71 -12.80 -4.38 -11.09
N THR A 72 -11.56 -4.51 -11.54
CA THR A 72 -10.63 -3.37 -11.70
C THR A 72 -11.24 -2.30 -12.60
N ILE A 73 -11.81 -2.69 -13.74
CA ILE A 73 -12.47 -1.75 -14.67
C ILE A 73 -13.66 -1.04 -14.01
N ARG A 74 -14.51 -1.79 -13.29
CA ARG A 74 -15.64 -1.19 -12.54
C ARG A 74 -15.15 -0.20 -11.50
N LEU A 75 -14.08 -0.55 -10.78
CA LEU A 75 -13.54 0.26 -9.72
C LEU A 75 -12.88 1.54 -10.24
N GLN A 76 -12.14 1.45 -11.35
CA GLN A 76 -11.60 2.63 -12.04
C GLN A 76 -12.72 3.59 -12.44
N LYS A 77 -13.82 3.09 -13.02
CA LYS A 77 -14.98 3.92 -13.39
C LYS A 77 -15.65 4.56 -12.17
N PHE A 78 -15.77 3.81 -11.07
CA PHE A 78 -16.33 4.30 -9.81
C PHE A 78 -15.50 5.45 -9.25
N PHE A 79 -14.19 5.28 -9.14
CA PHE A 79 -13.28 6.32 -8.67
C PHE A 79 -13.24 7.53 -9.62
N ALA A 80 -13.24 7.30 -10.94
CA ALA A 80 -13.28 8.36 -11.94
C ALA A 80 -14.55 9.22 -11.79
N LYS A 81 -15.73 8.59 -11.67
CA LYS A 81 -17.01 9.29 -11.48
C LYS A 81 -17.00 10.18 -10.24
N LEU A 82 -16.33 9.74 -9.18
CA LEU A 82 -16.21 10.48 -7.93
C LEU A 82 -14.99 11.43 -7.90
N HIS A 83 -14.19 11.49 -8.96
CA HIS A 83 -12.96 12.29 -9.04
C HIS A 83 -11.96 11.94 -7.92
N CYS A 84 -11.84 10.65 -7.61
CA CYS A 84 -10.96 10.15 -6.57
C CYS A 84 -9.50 10.06 -7.07
N PRO A 85 -8.52 10.70 -6.42
CA PRO A 85 -7.11 10.61 -6.79
C PRO A 85 -6.54 9.18 -6.81
N VAL A 86 -7.11 8.26 -6.03
CA VAL A 86 -6.67 6.86 -5.95
C VAL A 86 -7.12 5.97 -7.12
N GLN A 87 -7.75 6.54 -8.17
CA GLN A 87 -8.25 5.77 -9.32
C GLN A 87 -7.20 4.81 -9.93
N TYR A 88 -5.94 5.25 -10.01
CA TYR A 88 -4.85 4.43 -10.58
C TYR A 88 -4.47 3.21 -9.73
N LEU A 89 -4.94 3.14 -8.47
CA LEU A 89 -4.73 2.03 -7.54
C LEU A 89 -5.88 1.02 -7.55
N ALA A 90 -6.84 1.11 -8.47
CA ALA A 90 -8.00 0.22 -8.51
C ALA A 90 -7.62 -1.28 -8.50
N GLU A 91 -6.57 -1.65 -9.24
CA GLU A 91 -6.11 -3.04 -9.25
C GLU A 91 -5.56 -3.48 -7.88
N ASP A 92 -4.93 -2.58 -7.14
CA ASP A 92 -4.37 -2.86 -5.82
C ASP A 92 -5.43 -3.04 -4.76
N PHE A 93 -6.55 -2.31 -4.86
CA PHE A 93 -7.73 -2.56 -4.03
C PHE A 93 -8.30 -3.95 -4.27
N VAL A 94 -8.42 -4.39 -5.53
CA VAL A 94 -8.93 -5.72 -5.87
C VAL A 94 -7.98 -6.80 -5.36
N ARG A 95 -6.68 -6.72 -5.66
CA ARG A 95 -5.69 -7.68 -5.20
C ARG A 95 -5.64 -7.78 -3.68
N ALA A 96 -5.60 -6.65 -2.99
CA ALA A 96 -5.54 -6.65 -1.53
C ALA A 96 -6.80 -7.27 -0.89
N ALA A 97 -7.98 -7.10 -1.51
CA ALA A 97 -9.18 -7.76 -1.05
C ALA A 97 -9.13 -9.28 -1.29
N ASP A 98 -8.68 -9.71 -2.48
CA ASP A 98 -8.53 -11.14 -2.82
C ASP A 98 -7.55 -11.85 -1.88
N ASP A 99 -6.37 -11.25 -1.66
CA ASP A 99 -5.32 -11.77 -0.77
C ASP A 99 -5.81 -11.95 0.68
N ASN A 100 -6.87 -11.24 1.06
CA ASN A 100 -7.41 -11.22 2.41
C ASN A 100 -8.85 -11.72 2.51
N GLN A 101 -9.38 -12.35 1.45
CA GLN A 101 -10.74 -12.92 1.40
C GLN A 101 -11.83 -11.92 1.81
N LEU A 102 -11.73 -10.71 1.28
CA LEU A 102 -12.70 -9.63 1.50
C LEU A 102 -13.50 -9.37 0.23
N ASP A 103 -14.73 -8.86 0.37
CA ASP A 103 -15.42 -8.22 -0.74
C ASP A 103 -14.55 -7.07 -1.29
N TRP A 104 -14.20 -7.14 -2.57
CA TRP A 104 -13.40 -6.16 -3.30
C TRP A 104 -13.97 -4.74 -3.29
N ARG A 105 -15.26 -4.58 -2.98
CA ARG A 105 -15.95 -3.29 -2.85
C ARG A 105 -15.71 -2.61 -1.50
N LEU A 106 -15.30 -3.36 -0.47
CA LEU A 106 -15.20 -2.87 0.91
C LEU A 106 -14.16 -1.76 1.05
N LEU A 107 -12.90 -2.04 0.70
CA LEU A 107 -11.80 -1.09 0.85
C LEU A 107 -12.02 0.20 0.03
N PRO A 108 -12.44 0.14 -1.26
CA PRO A 108 -12.82 1.33 -1.99
C PRO A 108 -13.86 2.19 -1.28
N SER A 109 -14.90 1.56 -0.76
CA SER A 109 -16.01 2.26 -0.10
C SER A 109 -15.52 2.99 1.15
N ILE A 110 -14.70 2.34 1.98
CA ILE A 110 -14.08 2.96 3.15
C ILE A 110 -13.22 4.15 2.71
N SER A 111 -12.36 3.99 1.69
CA SER A 111 -11.50 5.09 1.24
C SER A 111 -12.28 6.33 0.77
N VAL A 112 -13.44 6.11 0.14
CA VAL A 112 -14.32 7.19 -0.33
C VAL A 112 -14.95 7.93 0.85
N ILE A 113 -15.44 7.20 1.84
CA ILE A 113 -16.07 7.81 3.03
C ILE A 113 -15.04 8.55 3.89
N GLU A 114 -13.85 7.98 4.09
CA GLU A 114 -12.85 8.52 5.02
C GLU A 114 -12.03 9.67 4.43
N SER A 115 -11.71 9.63 3.13
CA SER A 115 -10.81 10.61 2.51
C SER A 115 -11.31 11.17 1.18
N GLY A 116 -12.54 10.85 0.78
CA GLY A 116 -13.04 11.17 -0.56
C GLY A 116 -12.34 10.38 -1.67
N GLY A 117 -11.73 9.23 -1.34
CA GLY A 117 -10.91 8.42 -2.24
C GLY A 117 -9.55 9.06 -2.50
N GLY A 118 -8.92 9.57 -1.43
CA GLY A 118 -7.61 10.23 -1.47
C GLY A 118 -7.63 11.73 -1.77
N LYS A 119 -8.77 12.42 -1.61
CA LYS A 119 -8.87 13.89 -1.76
C LYS A 119 -8.32 14.62 -0.55
N ALA A 120 -8.53 14.09 0.66
CA ALA A 120 -8.07 14.69 1.90
C ALA A 120 -7.62 13.60 2.88
N TYR A 121 -6.32 13.53 3.14
CA TYR A 121 -5.72 12.59 4.10
C TYR A 121 -4.36 13.12 4.58
N ARG A 122 -3.81 12.51 5.63
CA ARG A 122 -2.42 12.71 6.07
C ARG A 122 -1.70 11.37 6.15
N ASN A 123 -0.38 11.40 6.16
CA ASN A 123 0.48 10.24 6.38
C ASN A 123 0.21 9.02 5.46
N ASN A 124 -0.23 9.25 4.22
CA ASN A 124 -0.65 8.19 3.27
C ASN A 124 -1.81 7.31 3.77
N ASN A 125 -2.57 7.79 4.76
CA ASN A 125 -3.63 7.05 5.42
C ASN A 125 -5.01 7.44 4.88
N ILE A 126 -5.37 6.87 3.73
CA ILE A 126 -6.65 7.16 3.05
C ILE A 126 -7.88 6.51 3.72
N PHE A 127 -7.68 5.73 4.78
CA PHE A 127 -8.70 4.95 5.48
C PHE A 127 -9.02 5.49 6.89
N GLY A 128 -8.41 6.60 7.31
CA GLY A 128 -8.59 7.11 8.67
C GLY A 128 -8.07 6.15 9.76
N TRP A 129 -7.22 5.18 9.41
CA TRP A 129 -6.77 4.12 10.32
C TRP A 129 -6.06 4.70 11.55
N ALA A 130 -6.38 4.17 12.74
CA ALA A 130 -5.90 4.71 14.02
C ALA A 130 -6.11 6.24 14.15
N ASN A 131 -7.33 6.71 13.85
CA ASN A 131 -7.69 8.14 13.84
C ASN A 131 -6.84 8.98 12.85
N GLY A 132 -6.43 8.34 11.75
CA GLY A 132 -5.55 8.91 10.73
C GLY A 132 -4.14 9.23 11.23
N LEU A 133 -3.72 8.70 12.39
CA LEU A 133 -2.40 8.98 12.96
C LEU A 133 -1.33 8.00 12.47
N GLU A 134 -1.72 6.79 12.10
CA GLU A 134 -0.77 5.79 11.60
C GLU A 134 -0.15 6.27 10.28
N PRO A 135 1.19 6.39 10.20
CA PRO A 135 1.87 6.72 8.96
C PRO A 135 2.19 5.49 8.13
N PHE A 136 1.80 5.53 6.86
CA PHE A 136 2.15 4.49 5.90
C PHE A 136 3.26 4.98 4.96
N PRO A 137 4.18 4.09 4.54
CA PRO A 137 5.19 4.42 3.53
C PRO A 137 4.60 4.87 2.19
N SER A 138 3.41 4.38 1.85
CA SER A 138 2.66 4.76 0.65
C SER A 138 1.18 4.43 0.82
N ILE A 139 0.33 4.97 -0.07
CA ILE A 139 -1.10 4.62 -0.10
C ILE A 139 -1.29 3.11 -0.35
N ARG A 140 -0.46 2.53 -1.23
CA ARG A 140 -0.45 1.07 -1.49
C ARG A 140 -0.19 0.28 -0.21
N ALA A 141 0.78 0.71 0.60
CA ALA A 141 1.05 0.07 1.89
C ALA A 141 -0.17 0.19 2.84
N ALA A 142 -0.86 1.32 2.85
CA ALA A 142 -2.09 1.48 3.62
C ALA A 142 -3.20 0.52 3.15
N ILE A 143 -3.38 0.35 1.83
CA ILE A 143 -4.37 -0.58 1.25
C ILE A 143 -4.11 -2.00 1.76
N HIS A 144 -2.88 -2.50 1.62
CA HIS A 144 -2.55 -3.86 2.07
C HIS A 144 -2.61 -4.01 3.59
N HIS A 145 -2.17 -3.01 4.36
CA HIS A 145 -2.24 -3.06 5.82
C HIS A 145 -3.69 -3.15 6.31
N VAL A 146 -4.56 -2.25 5.83
CA VAL A 146 -5.96 -2.22 6.24
C VAL A 146 -6.68 -3.49 5.77
N ALA A 147 -6.44 -3.94 4.53
CA ALA A 147 -6.96 -5.22 4.03
C ALA A 147 -6.60 -6.38 4.96
N PHE A 148 -5.33 -6.49 5.35
CA PHE A 148 -4.86 -7.52 6.26
C PHE A 148 -5.54 -7.47 7.62
N LYS A 149 -5.67 -6.27 8.20
CA LYS A 149 -6.33 -6.11 9.51
C LYS A 149 -7.81 -6.48 9.46
N LEU A 150 -8.53 -6.09 8.40
CA LEU A 150 -9.94 -6.44 8.22
C LEU A 150 -10.12 -7.93 7.92
N GLY A 151 -9.30 -8.51 7.04
CA GLY A 151 -9.34 -9.93 6.69
C GLY A 151 -8.94 -10.87 7.82
N LYS A 152 -8.34 -10.39 8.92
CA LYS A 152 -8.11 -11.16 10.16
C LYS A 152 -9.18 -10.92 11.22
N SER A 153 -10.14 -10.02 10.99
CA SER A 153 -11.21 -9.71 11.92
C SER A 153 -12.45 -10.58 11.63
N PRO A 154 -13.04 -11.24 12.65
CA PRO A 154 -14.25 -12.03 12.47
C PRO A 154 -15.47 -11.19 12.04
N LEU A 155 -15.41 -9.86 12.15
CA LEU A 155 -16.49 -8.97 11.72
C LEU A 155 -16.62 -8.89 10.21
N TYR A 156 -15.49 -8.95 9.49
CA TYR A 156 -15.41 -8.70 8.05
C TYR A 156 -15.09 -9.96 7.23
N GLN A 157 -14.54 -11.00 7.86
CA GLN A 157 -14.34 -12.28 7.20
C GLN A 157 -15.65 -12.88 6.71
N ASN A 158 -15.63 -13.47 5.50
CA ASN A 158 -16.76 -14.18 4.90
C ASN A 158 -18.04 -13.33 4.78
N ARG A 159 -17.87 -12.05 4.42
CA ARG A 159 -18.97 -11.12 4.12
C ARG A 159 -18.94 -10.77 2.63
N ASP A 160 -20.11 -10.78 2.02
CA ASP A 160 -20.34 -10.52 0.60
C ASP A 160 -21.20 -9.27 0.38
#